data_AF-A0A812NGC4-F1
#
_entry.id   AF-A0A812NGC4-F1
#
_cell.length_a   1.000
_cell.length_b   1.000
_cell.length_c   1.000
_cell.angle_alpha   90.00
_cell.angle_beta   90.00
_cell.angle_gamma   90.00
#
_symmetry.space_group_name_H-M   'P 1'
#
loop_
_entity.id
_entity.type
_entity.pdbx_description
1 polymer ?
#
loop_
_entity_poly.entity_id
_entity_poly.type
_entity_poly.pdbx_seq_one_letter_code
_entity_poly.pdbx_strand_id
1 'polypeptide(L)'
;MSLPSHISIGAKTARQRGYEYHYDLVKVGEIEMYMLSSANRKDDEKLVLQKESPFWVAYNIKESEDGVIDFGQPRFRTKENMVEKGWHSWEMYDVKSGQWAGDLQCSTEWS
;
A
#
# COMPACT_ATOMS: atom_id res chain seq x y z
N MET A 1 5.36 15.81 -10.49
CA MET A 1 4.02 15.91 -9.87
C MET A 1 4.18 15.59 -8.39
N SER A 2 3.57 16.38 -7.51
CA SER A 2 3.51 16.07 -6.08
C SER A 2 2.59 14.87 -5.84
N LEU A 3 2.92 14.02 -4.86
CA LEU A 3 2.06 12.91 -4.47
C LEU A 3 0.76 13.46 -3.84
N PRO A 4 -0.43 12.90 -4.16
CA PRO A 4 -1.66 13.17 -3.42
C PRO A 4 -1.47 12.97 -1.91
N SER A 5 -2.12 13.79 -1.09
CA SER A 5 -2.06 13.62 0.38
C SER A 5 -2.85 12.42 0.86
N HIS A 6 -3.86 11.98 0.10
CA HIS A 6 -4.74 10.87 0.44
C HIS A 6 -5.04 10.07 -0.83
N ILE A 7 -5.08 8.74 -0.72
CA ILE A 7 -5.53 7.85 -1.79
C ILE A 7 -6.43 6.76 -1.22
N SER A 8 -7.27 6.19 -2.08
CA SER A 8 -8.09 5.02 -1.79
C SER A 8 -7.78 3.93 -2.81
N ILE A 9 -7.50 2.72 -2.34
CA ILE A 9 -7.24 1.55 -3.18
C ILE A 9 -8.29 0.50 -2.86
N GLY A 10 -9.00 0.03 -3.87
CA GLY A 10 -10.01 -1.00 -3.69
C GLY A 10 -10.16 -1.89 -4.91
N ALA A 11 -10.25 -3.20 -4.68
CA ALA A 11 -10.79 -4.11 -5.69
C ALA A 11 -12.25 -3.76 -5.99
N LYS A 12 -12.78 -4.21 -7.13
CA LYS A 12 -14.18 -3.96 -7.53
C LYS A 12 -15.20 -4.30 -6.44
N THR A 13 -15.02 -5.44 -5.77
CA THR A 13 -15.88 -5.87 -4.66
C THR A 13 -15.76 -4.98 -3.43
N ALA A 14 -14.56 -4.46 -3.14
CA ALA A 14 -14.31 -3.53 -2.03
C ALA A 14 -15.02 -2.20 -2.24
N ARG A 15 -14.92 -1.62 -3.45
CA ARG A 15 -15.65 -0.39 -3.79
C ARG A 15 -17.16 -0.59 -3.77
N GLN A 16 -17.67 -1.67 -4.36
CA GLN A 16 -19.11 -1.95 -4.37
C GLN A 16 -19.73 -2.09 -2.97
N ARG A 17 -18.93 -2.48 -1.98
CA ARG A 17 -19.37 -2.73 -0.61
C ARG A 17 -18.87 -1.68 0.38
N GLY A 18 -18.19 -0.62 -0.07
CA GLY A 18 -17.73 0.49 0.76
C GLY A 18 -16.65 0.12 1.78
N TYR A 19 -15.78 -0.85 1.49
CA TYR A 19 -14.63 -1.22 2.34
C TYR A 19 -13.28 -1.01 1.64
N GLU A 20 -13.17 0.01 0.79
CA GLU A 20 -11.89 0.35 0.17
C GLU A 20 -10.82 0.74 1.21
N TYR A 21 -9.56 0.53 0.86
CA TYR A 21 -8.43 0.83 1.73
C TYR A 21 -8.00 2.28 1.55
N HIS A 22 -8.21 3.11 2.57
CA HIS A 22 -7.78 4.49 2.58
C HIS A 22 -6.34 4.60 3.08
N TYR A 23 -5.52 5.41 2.43
CA TYR A 23 -4.15 5.68 2.83
C TYR A 23 -3.86 7.18 2.86
N ASP A 24 -3.06 7.57 3.85
CA ASP A 24 -2.56 8.94 4.02
C ASP A 24 -1.08 9.01 3.67
N LEU A 25 -0.67 10.05 2.96
CA LEU A 25 0.73 10.33 2.71
C LEU A 25 1.39 10.76 4.02
N VAL A 26 2.36 9.97 4.46
CA VAL A 26 3.16 10.25 5.65
C VAL A 26 4.62 10.42 5.27
N LYS A 27 5.32 11.23 6.05
CA LYS A 27 6.76 11.42 5.93
C LYS A 27 7.41 10.94 7.22
N VAL A 28 8.27 9.94 7.11
CA VAL A 28 9.08 9.43 8.23
C VAL A 28 10.55 9.66 7.89
N GLY A 29 11.17 10.62 8.57
CA GLY A 29 12.50 11.11 8.21
C GLY A 29 12.50 11.67 6.78
N GLU A 30 13.29 11.06 5.90
CA GLU A 30 13.37 11.42 4.48
C GLU A 30 12.45 10.59 3.58
N ILE A 31 11.78 9.57 4.12
CA ILE A 31 10.95 8.63 3.34
C ILE A 31 9.51 9.13 3.30
N GLU A 32 8.97 9.28 2.09
CA GLU A 32 7.55 9.49 1.83
C GLU A 32 6.88 8.16 1.48
N MET A 33 5.81 7.83 2.18
CA MET A 33 5.06 6.58 1.98
C MET A 33 3.57 6.81 2.26
N TYR A 34 2.71 5.94 1.75
CA TYR A 34 1.29 5.95 2.08
C TYR A 34 1.01 4.96 3.21
N MET A 35 0.45 5.41 4.32
CA MET A 35 0.10 4.56 5.46
C MET A 35 -1.40 4.30 5.48
N LEU A 36 -1.81 3.04 5.65
CA LEU A 36 -3.21 2.66 5.68
C LEU A 36 -3.93 3.30 6.88
N SER A 37 -4.95 4.13 6.61
CA SER A 37 -5.67 4.93 7.60
C SER A 37 -6.65 4.11 8.45
N SER A 38 -7.13 2.96 7.96
CA SER A 38 -8.26 2.23 8.56
C SER A 38 -8.24 0.69 8.39
N ALA A 39 -7.27 0.02 8.99
CA ALA A 39 -7.48 -1.37 9.41
C ALA A 39 -7.09 -1.52 10.88
N ASN A 40 -8.04 -1.98 11.68
CA ASN A 40 -7.92 -2.44 13.06
C ASN A 40 -6.53 -2.32 13.70
N ARG A 41 -6.37 -1.32 14.57
CA ARG A 41 -5.26 -1.11 15.52
C ARG A 41 -5.10 -2.25 16.55
N LYS A 42 -5.32 -3.50 16.17
CA LYS A 42 -5.32 -4.62 17.12
C LYS A 42 -3.97 -5.31 17.29
N ASP A 43 -3.00 -5.08 16.43
CA ASP A 43 -1.64 -5.59 16.62
C ASP A 43 -0.67 -4.63 15.91
N ASP A 44 0.57 -4.57 16.37
CA ASP A 44 1.63 -3.59 16.03
C ASP A 44 2.08 -3.58 14.55
N GLU A 45 1.32 -4.21 13.64
CA GLU A 45 1.57 -4.24 12.20
C GLU A 45 0.69 -3.24 11.46
N LYS A 46 1.32 -2.26 10.80
CA LYS A 46 0.65 -1.30 9.89
C LYS A 46 0.97 -1.68 8.45
N LEU A 47 0.03 -1.53 7.53
CA LEU A 47 0.29 -1.69 6.10
C LEU A 47 0.67 -0.34 5.50
N VAL A 48 1.81 -0.29 4.81
CA VAL A 48 2.28 0.91 4.09
C VAL A 48 2.55 0.60 2.63
N LEU A 49 2.44 1.61 1.77
CA LEU A 49 2.84 1.57 0.38
C LEU A 49 4.04 2.49 0.19
N GLN A 50 5.15 1.90 -0.21
CA GLN A 50 6.40 2.59 -0.49
C GLN A 50 6.68 2.59 -1.99
N LYS A 51 7.24 3.70 -2.49
CA LYS A 51 7.68 3.80 -3.87
C LYS A 51 9.09 3.21 -4.00
N GLU A 52 9.22 2.17 -4.81
CA GLU A 52 10.48 1.51 -5.15
C GLU A 52 10.65 1.48 -6.65
N SER A 53 11.27 2.51 -7.25
CA SER A 53 11.34 2.66 -8.71
C SER A 53 11.78 1.35 -9.42
N PRO A 54 10.96 0.76 -10.32
CA PRO A 54 9.75 1.32 -10.96
C PRO A 54 8.38 0.98 -10.32
N PHE A 55 8.36 0.33 -9.17
CA PHE A 55 7.17 -0.20 -8.49
C PHE A 55 6.64 0.69 -7.36
N TRP A 56 5.40 0.42 -6.99
CA TRP A 56 4.89 0.65 -5.65
C TRP A 56 4.70 -0.68 -4.94
N VAL A 57 5.17 -0.78 -3.71
CA VAL A 57 5.19 -2.03 -2.95
C VAL A 57 4.51 -1.83 -1.60
N ALA A 58 3.64 -2.76 -1.25
CA ALA A 58 2.96 -2.82 0.03
C ALA A 58 3.76 -3.67 1.02
N TYR A 59 4.07 -3.09 2.18
CA TYR A 59 4.80 -3.73 3.27
C TYR A 59 3.97 -3.71 4.55
N ASN A 60 4.03 -4.79 5.31
CA ASN A 60 3.72 -4.69 6.73
C ASN A 60 4.92 -4.03 7.40
N ILE A 61 4.69 -3.02 8.22
CA ILE A 61 5.72 -2.42 9.07
C ILE A 61 5.40 -2.68 10.53
N LYS A 62 6.44 -2.82 11.33
CA LYS A 62 6.37 -2.73 12.80
C LYS A 62 7.13 -1.49 13.24
N GLU A 63 6.51 -0.73 14.13
CA GLU A 63 7.16 0.38 14.79
C GLU A 63 7.62 -0.11 16.16
N SER A 64 8.93 -0.12 16.38
CA SER A 64 9.49 -0.44 17.70
C SER A 64 9.34 0.74 18.66
N GLU A 65 9.48 0.48 19.96
CA GLU A 65 9.32 1.47 21.02
C GLU A 65 10.29 2.67 20.90
N ASP A 66 11.41 2.50 20.19
CA ASP A 66 12.40 3.54 19.90
C ASP A 66 12.11 4.33 18.60
N GLY A 67 10.98 4.06 17.95
CA GLY A 67 10.55 4.74 16.72
C GLY A 67 11.24 4.25 15.44
N VAL A 68 11.96 3.14 15.49
CA VAL A 68 12.48 2.48 14.29
C VAL A 68 11.35 1.77 13.57
N ILE A 69 11.25 1.99 12.26
CA ILE A 69 10.30 1.29 11.38
C ILE A 69 11.00 0.09 10.77
N ASP A 70 10.57 -1.10 11.15
CA ASP A 70 10.99 -2.36 10.52
C ASP A 70 10.04 -2.72 9.38
N PHE A 71 10.57 -2.79 8.16
CA PHE A 71 9.83 -3.21 6.98
C PHE A 71 9.84 -4.74 6.92
N GLY A 72 8.68 -5.33 7.17
CA GLY A 72 8.47 -6.76 7.05
C GLY A 72 8.40 -7.22 5.59
N GLN A 73 7.81 -8.39 5.39
CA GLN A 73 7.72 -8.97 4.04
C GLN A 73 6.79 -8.17 3.13
N PRO A 74 7.16 -8.03 1.84
CA PRO A 74 6.26 -7.45 0.84
C PRO A 74 4.98 -8.29 0.72
N ARG A 75 3.87 -7.62 0.40
CA ARG A 75 2.54 -8.24 0.28
C ARG A 75 1.98 -8.11 -1.13
N PHE A 76 2.05 -6.90 -1.68
CA PHE A 76 1.51 -6.55 -2.98
C PHE A 76 2.45 -5.59 -3.68
N ARG A 77 2.48 -5.58 -5.01
CA ARG A 77 3.13 -4.52 -5.77
C ARG A 77 2.40 -4.22 -7.06
N THR A 78 2.61 -3.02 -7.58
CA THR A 78 2.22 -2.64 -8.93
C THR A 78 3.39 -1.94 -9.63
N LYS A 79 3.52 -2.15 -10.94
CA LYS A 79 4.46 -1.42 -11.82
C LYS A 79 3.86 -0.11 -12.33
N GLU A 80 2.57 0.08 -12.13
CA GLU A 80 1.83 1.20 -12.67
C GLU A 80 1.96 2.42 -11.76
N ASN A 81 1.79 3.59 -12.36
CA ASN A 81 1.82 4.84 -11.63
C ASN A 81 0.53 4.96 -10.81
N MET A 82 0.46 4.31 -9.66
CA MET A 82 -0.77 4.25 -8.84
C MET A 82 -1.26 5.62 -8.33
N VAL A 83 -0.47 6.68 -8.45
CA VAL A 83 -0.93 8.07 -8.22
C VAL A 83 -1.71 8.65 -9.40
N GLU A 84 -1.95 7.89 -10.46
CA GLU A 84 -2.93 8.19 -11.53
C GLU A 84 -4.28 7.52 -11.20
N LYS A 85 -5.40 8.21 -11.42
CA LYS A 85 -6.74 7.64 -11.15
C LYS A 85 -6.98 6.55 -12.17
N GLY A 86 -7.50 5.41 -11.75
CA GLY A 86 -7.81 4.32 -12.66
C GLY A 86 -7.66 2.95 -12.03
N TRP A 87 -7.89 1.94 -12.86
CA TRP A 87 -7.66 0.54 -12.51
C TRP A 87 -6.21 0.18 -12.78
N HIS A 88 -5.59 -0.47 -11.81
CA HIS A 88 -4.21 -0.92 -11.83
C HIS A 88 -4.13 -2.40 -11.45
N SER A 89 -3.22 -3.11 -12.10
CA SER A 89 -2.82 -4.48 -11.84
C SER A 89 -1.88 -4.55 -10.63
N TRP A 90 -2.20 -5.44 -9.69
CA TRP A 90 -1.36 -5.74 -8.54
C TRP A 90 -0.93 -7.21 -8.54
N GLU A 91 0.35 -7.44 -8.32
CA GLU A 91 0.94 -8.75 -8.08
C GLU A 91 1.01 -8.99 -6.57
N MET A 92 0.72 -10.21 -6.13
CA MET A 92 0.87 -10.64 -4.73
C MET A 92 2.21 -11.31 -4.53
N TYR A 93 2.83 -11.09 -3.37
CA TYR A 93 4.05 -11.80 -3.00
C TYR A 93 3.69 -13.17 -2.41
N ASP A 94 4.17 -14.24 -3.04
CA ASP A 94 4.07 -15.59 -2.48
C ASP A 94 5.31 -15.88 -1.62
N VAL A 95 5.12 -15.87 -0.31
CA VAL A 95 6.16 -16.12 0.69
C VAL A 95 6.79 -17.51 0.54
N LYS A 96 6.05 -18.51 0.04
CA LYS A 96 6.57 -19.88 -0.08
C LYS A 96 7.54 -20.03 -1.26
N SER A 97 7.20 -19.42 -2.39
CA SER A 97 8.02 -19.49 -3.61
C SER A 97 9.02 -18.34 -3.72
N GLY A 98 8.85 -17.27 -2.94
CA GLY A 98 9.62 -16.03 -3.05
C GLY A 98 9.36 -15.26 -4.34
N GLN A 99 8.26 -15.57 -5.03
CA GLN A 99 7.90 -15.00 -6.33
C GLN A 99 6.68 -14.10 -6.25
N TRP A 100 6.55 -13.24 -7.25
CA TRP A 100 5.39 -12.39 -7.45
C TRP A 100 4.42 -13.07 -8.41
N ALA A 101 3.16 -13.16 -8.01
CA ALA A 101 2.13 -13.84 -8.79
C ALA A 101 0.75 -13.18 -8.60
N GLY A 102 -0.10 -13.34 -9.62
CA GLY A 102 -1.47 -12.83 -9.62
C GLY A 102 -1.62 -11.51 -10.36
N ASP A 103 -2.86 -11.20 -10.70
CA ASP A 103 -3.28 -9.98 -11.38
C ASP A 103 -4.56 -9.49 -10.69
N LEU A 104 -4.39 -8.92 -9.49
CA LEU A 104 -5.48 -8.34 -8.73
C LEU A 104 -5.74 -6.93 -9.26
N GLN A 105 -6.91 -6.72 -9.84
CA GLN A 105 -7.33 -5.41 -10.32
C GLN A 105 -7.85 -4.55 -9.16
N CYS A 106 -7.15 -3.45 -8.87
CA CYS A 106 -7.53 -2.47 -7.86
C CYS A 106 -7.59 -1.08 -8.48
N SER A 107 -8.54 -0.26 -8.07
CA SER A 107 -8.62 1.13 -8.54
C SER A 107 -8.09 2.10 -7.51
N THR A 108 -7.32 3.09 -7.98
CA THR A 108 -6.87 4.23 -7.18
C THR A 108 -7.75 5.45 -7.43
N GLU A 109 -8.25 6.06 -6.36
CA GLU A 109 -8.93 7.36 -6.39
C GLU A 109 -8.40 8.28 -5.28
N TRP A 110 -8.56 9.58 -5.45
CA TRP A 110 -8.29 10.61 -4.44
C TRP A 110 -9.31 11.75 -4.55
N SER A 111 -9.64 12.35 -3.41
CA SER A 111 -10.50 13.53 -3.26
C SER A 111 -9.68 14.78 -3.05
#